data_AF-A0A0S3U2P5-F1
#
_entry.id   AF-A0A0S3U2P5-F1
#
_cell.length_a   1.000
_cell.length_b   1.000
_cell.length_c   1.000
_cell.angle_alpha   90.00
_cell.angle_beta   90.00
_cell.angle_gamma   90.00
#
_symmetry.space_group_name_H-M   'P 1'
#
loop_
_entity.id
_entity.type
_entity.pdbx_description
1 polymer ?
#
loop_
_entity_poly.entity_id
_entity_poly.type
_entity_poly.pdbx_seq_one_letter_code
_entity_poly.pdbx_strand_id
1 'polypeptide(L)' 'MKSFATADFWQAYAELSPDMKIQARKAYKLWKEDSLHPSLHFKKVGKKLWSARVSGAYRALA' A
#
# COMPACT_ATOMS: atom_id res chain seq x y z
N MET A 1 9.52 -11.53 -0.72
CA MET A 1 9.92 -10.27 -0.04
C MET A 1 9.33 -10.23 1.36
N LYS A 2 10.09 -9.82 2.38
CA LYS A 2 9.57 -9.62 3.76
C LYS A 2 9.09 -8.17 3.89
N SER A 3 7.87 -7.96 4.36
CA SER A 3 7.30 -6.63 4.63
C SER A 3 6.81 -6.58 6.07
N PHE A 4 6.94 -5.43 6.72
CA PHE A 4 6.41 -5.19 8.06
C PHE A 4 5.45 -4.00 8.01
N ALA A 5 4.49 -3.98 8.92
CA ALA A 5 3.52 -2.91 9.07
C ALA A 5 3.47 -2.47 10.53
N THR A 6 3.32 -1.18 10.76
CA THR A 6 3.17 -0.61 12.10
C THR A 6 1.77 -0.89 12.67
N ALA A 7 1.59 -0.68 13.97
CA ALA A 7 0.26 -0.75 14.58
C ALA A 7 -0.72 0.24 13.92
N ASP A 8 -0.26 1.47 13.70
CA ASP A 8 -1.06 2.52 13.03
C ASP A 8 -1.49 2.13 11.62
N PHE A 9 -0.64 1.41 10.87
CA PHE A 9 -1.03 0.88 9.57
C PHE A 9 -2.19 -0.09 9.69
N TRP A 10 -2.14 -1.01 10.66
CA TRP A 10 -3.22 -1.98 10.86
C TRP A 10 -4.51 -1.33 11.34
N GLN A 11 -4.42 -0.31 12.19
CA GLN A 11 -5.58 0.48 12.62
C GLN A 11 -6.24 1.18 11.42
N ALA A 12 -5.46 1.91 10.62
CA ALA A 12 -5.97 2.55 9.41
C ALA A 12 -6.54 1.53 8.41
N TYR A 13 -5.90 0.37 8.26
CA TYR A 13 -6.40 -0.72 7.42
C TYR A 13 -7.73 -1.31 7.94
N ALA A 14 -7.90 -1.41 9.26
CA ALA A 14 -9.10 -1.94 9.88
C ALA A 14 -10.32 -1.05 9.63
N GLU A 15 -10.14 0.26 9.56
CA GLU A 15 -11.18 1.26 9.29
C GLU A 15 -11.64 1.28 7.83
N LEU A 16 -10.89 0.66 6.91
CA LEU A 16 -11.26 0.59 5.50
C LEU A 16 -12.54 -0.24 5.27
N SER A 17 -13.33 0.22 4.29
CA SER A 17 -14.47 -0.55 3.77
C SER A 17 -14.01 -1.89 3.18
N PRO A 18 -14.90 -2.91 3.11
CA PRO A 18 -14.55 -4.22 2.54
C PRO A 18 -13.95 -4.13 1.13
N ASP A 19 -14.51 -3.30 0.27
CA ASP A 19 -14.01 -3.10 -1.10
C ASP A 19 -12.60 -2.52 -1.13
N MET A 20 -12.32 -1.55 -0.26
CA MET A 20 -10.99 -0.96 -0.18
C MET A 20 -9.96 -1.93 0.38
N LYS A 21 -10.36 -2.80 1.34
CA LYS A 21 -9.51 -3.90 1.83
C LYS A 21 -9.16 -4.88 0.71
N ILE A 22 -10.07 -5.16 -0.21
CA ILE A 22 -9.82 -5.99 -1.39
C ILE A 22 -8.79 -5.31 -2.31
N GLN A 23 -8.95 -4.02 -2.60
CA GLN A 23 -7.99 -3.28 -3.44
C GLN A 23 -6.60 -3.22 -2.82
N ALA A 24 -6.50 -2.95 -1.51
CA ALA A 24 -5.25 -2.98 -0.77
C ALA A 24 -4.55 -4.34 -0.83
N ARG A 25 -5.32 -5.45 -0.69
CA ARG A 25 -4.77 -6.81 -0.83
C ARG A 25 -4.30 -7.08 -2.26
N LYS A 26 -5.02 -6.61 -3.28
CA LYS A 26 -4.60 -6.74 -4.69
C LYS A 26 -3.29 -6.01 -4.95
N ALA A 27 -3.18 -4.75 -4.50
CA ALA A 27 -1.95 -3.96 -4.61
C ALA A 27 -0.78 -4.65 -3.89
N TYR A 28 -1.01 -5.21 -2.70
CA TYR A 28 0.02 -5.94 -1.96
C TYR A 28 0.47 -7.24 -2.65
N LYS A 29 -0.46 -8.01 -3.23
CA LYS A 29 -0.13 -9.20 -4.03
C LYS A 29 0.70 -8.83 -5.24
N LEU A 30 0.27 -7.79 -5.97
CA LEU A 30 1.01 -7.29 -7.12
C LEU A 30 2.42 -6.86 -6.73
N TRP A 31 2.58 -6.13 -5.62
CA TRP A 31 3.89 -5.74 -5.11
C TRP A 31 4.80 -6.93 -4.77
N LYS A 32 4.24 -8.03 -4.25
CA LYS A 32 5.02 -9.24 -3.95
C LYS A 32 5.53 -9.94 -5.21
N GLU A 33 4.75 -9.88 -6.28
CA GLU A 33 5.07 -10.50 -7.58
C GLU A 33 6.04 -9.60 -8.38
N ASP A 34 5.70 -8.31 -8.49
CA ASP A 34 6.49 -7.28 -9.15
C ASP A 34 6.46 -5.98 -8.33
N SER A 35 7.51 -5.75 -7.56
CA SER A 35 7.64 -4.58 -6.70
C SER A 35 7.85 -3.27 -7.47
N LEU A 36 8.19 -3.32 -8.76
CA LEU A 36 8.40 -2.16 -9.62
C LEU A 36 7.25 -1.96 -10.61
N HIS A 37 6.15 -2.70 -10.45
CA HIS A 37 5.03 -2.64 -11.37
C HIS A 37 4.48 -1.20 -11.49
N PRO A 38 4.32 -0.65 -12.71
CA PRO A 38 3.91 0.73 -12.92
C PRO A 38 2.63 1.11 -12.17
N SER A 39 1.61 0.24 -12.12
CA SER A 39 0.33 0.57 -11.45
C SER A 39 0.44 0.90 -9.95
N LEU A 40 1.50 0.44 -9.27
CA LEU A 40 1.78 0.78 -7.87
C LEU A 40 2.24 2.23 -7.72
N HIS A 41 2.74 2.86 -8.80
CA HIS A 41 3.21 4.25 -8.84
C HIS A 41 4.00 4.65 -7.58
N PHE A 42 5.07 3.91 -7.27
CA PHE A 42 5.91 4.25 -6.14
C PHE A 42 6.46 5.66 -6.26
N LYS A 43 6.14 6.50 -5.28
CA LYS A 43 6.57 7.89 -5.22
C LYS A 43 7.24 8.17 -3.90
N LYS A 44 8.44 8.74 -3.94
CA LYS A 44 9.09 9.29 -2.75
C LYS A 44 8.32 10.55 -2.30
N VAL A 45 7.84 10.55 -1.07
CA VAL A 45 7.03 11.63 -0.48
C VAL A 45 7.70 12.30 0.71
N GLY A 46 8.83 11.77 1.18
CA GLY A 46 9.63 12.38 2.24
C GLY A 46 11.08 11.90 2.23
N LYS A 47 11.86 12.28 3.25
CA LYS A 47 13.29 11.92 3.36
C LYS A 47 13.50 10.39 3.38
N LYS A 48 12.64 9.67 4.10
CA LYS A 48 12.65 8.20 4.25
C LYS A 48 11.25 7.60 4.08
N LEU A 49 10.38 8.25 3.30
CA LEU A 49 8.99 7.84 3.13
C LEU A 49 8.63 7.72 1.65
N TRP A 50 8.02 6.60 1.32
CA TRP A 50 7.50 6.23 0.02
C TRP A 50 6.00 6.03 0.10
N SER A 51 5.34 6.30 -1.01
CA SER A 51 3.91 6.10 -1.20
C SER A 51 3.69 5.14 -2.34
N ALA A 52 2.85 4.14 -2.13
CA ALA A 52 2.33 3.24 -3.16
C ALA A 52 0.83 3.49 -3.36
N ARG A 53 0.38 3.47 -4.61
CA ARG A 53 -1.02 3.64 -4.99
C ARG A 53 -1.79 2.35 -4.70
N VAL A 54 -2.86 2.46 -3.93
CA VAL A 54 -3.84 1.38 -3.71
C VAL A 54 -5.08 1.64 -4.57
N SER A 55 -5.55 2.89 -4.60
CA SER A 55 -6.68 3.32 -5.42
C SER A 55 -6.57 4.80 -5.79
N GLY A 56 -7.63 5.38 -6.36
CA GLY A 56 -7.73 6.81 -6.63
C GLY A 56 -7.50 7.68 -5.40
N ALA A 57 -8.10 7.29 -4.27
CA ALA A 57 -8.12 8.05 -3.02
C ALA A 57 -7.16 7.52 -1.96
N TYR A 58 -6.76 6.24 -2.02
CA TYR A 58 -5.98 5.60 -0.95
C TYR A 58 -4.55 5.27 -1.39
N ARG A 59 -3.62 5.45 -0.45
CA ARG A 59 -2.18 5.20 -0.61
C ARG A 59 -1.65 4.43 0.60
N ALA A 60 -0.75 3.48 0.36
CA ALA A 60 0.04 2.85 1.41
C ALA A 60 1.36 3.60 1.57
N LEU A 61 1.80 3.81 2.81
CA LEU A 61 3.04 4.49 3.14
C LEU A 61 4.08 3.49 3.66
N ALA A 62 5.34 3.65 3.23
CA ALA A 62 6.45 2.76 3.56
C ALA A 62 7.75 3.54 3.80
#